data_AF-A0A8T3YNT0-F1
#
_entry.id   AF-A0A8T3YNT0-F1
#
_cell.length_a   1.000
_cell.length_b   1.000
_cell.length_c   1.000
_cell.angle_alpha   90.00
_cell.angle_beta   90.00
_cell.angle_gamma   90.00
#
_symmetry.space_group_name_H-M   'P 1'
#
loop_
_entity.id
_entity.type
_entity.pdbx_description
1 polymer ?
#
loop_
_entity_poly.entity_id
_entity_poly.type
_entity_poly.pdbx_seq_one_letter_code
_entity_poly.pdbx_strand_id
1 'polypeptide(L)'
;MVSKEKESTSVFCSNRGMSHDLFFNIFELVLASIILLALLYFINDISEQTIFEKNFMARDLALLINTIYAAPGEVKYNYNENMEGFIFDFSDSKVEIKRKQDDESANVFYPFAKTKNIPFSDKRLNYEKEIVKIIFSKSADSVDITKPSTINTDIASSQQSKPRAKDS
;
A
#
# COMPACT_ATOMS: atom_id res chain seq x y z
N MET A 1 -73.00 43.12 -40.06
CA MET A 1 -72.31 41.83 -40.04
C MET A 1 -71.04 41.97 -40.87
N VAL A 2 -69.88 42.10 -40.23
CA VAL A 2 -68.58 42.10 -40.91
C VAL A 2 -67.68 41.18 -40.08
N SER A 3 -67.39 40.01 -40.64
CA SER A 3 -66.58 38.96 -40.04
C SER A 3 -65.12 39.41 -39.96
N LYS A 4 -64.50 39.30 -38.78
CA LYS A 4 -63.05 39.45 -38.60
C LYS A 4 -62.40 38.08 -38.77
N GLU A 5 -61.64 37.91 -39.84
CA GLU A 5 -60.70 36.81 -40.02
C GLU A 5 -59.60 36.89 -38.95
N LYS A 6 -59.39 35.78 -38.23
CA LYS A 6 -58.23 35.55 -37.39
C LYS A 6 -57.11 35.03 -38.28
N GLU A 7 -56.15 35.88 -38.60
CA GLU A 7 -54.89 35.42 -39.18
C GLU A 7 -54.13 34.59 -38.13
N SER A 8 -54.01 33.30 -38.45
CA SER A 8 -53.18 32.34 -37.75
C SER A 8 -51.72 32.63 -38.07
N THR A 9 -50.99 33.21 -37.12
CA THR A 9 -49.53 33.36 -37.22
C THR A 9 -48.88 31.99 -37.04
N SER A 10 -48.64 31.35 -38.17
CA SER A 10 -47.84 30.16 -38.32
C SER A 10 -46.37 30.47 -38.01
N VAL A 11 -45.97 30.26 -36.76
CA VAL A 11 -44.58 30.28 -36.32
C VAL A 11 -43.96 28.93 -36.68
N PHE A 12 -43.58 28.76 -37.95
CA PHE A 12 -42.71 27.64 -38.34
C PHE A 12 -41.30 27.92 -37.85
N CYS A 13 -40.96 27.35 -36.69
CA CYS A 13 -39.60 27.23 -36.20
C CYS A 13 -38.76 26.44 -37.22
N SER A 14 -37.69 27.07 -37.70
CA SER A 14 -36.70 26.46 -38.58
C SER A 14 -35.87 25.41 -37.80
N ASN A 15 -36.15 24.12 -38.04
CA ASN A 15 -35.42 22.97 -37.48
C ASN A 15 -33.96 22.81 -37.96
N ARG A 16 -33.41 23.75 -38.73
CA ARG A 16 -32.05 23.63 -39.28
C ARG A 16 -30.94 23.95 -38.28
N GLY A 17 -31.18 24.87 -37.33
CA GLY A 17 -30.18 25.23 -36.30
C GLY A 17 -30.01 24.16 -35.22
N MET A 18 -31.11 23.52 -34.82
CA MET A 18 -31.13 22.54 -33.72
C MET A 18 -30.28 21.29 -34.01
N SER A 19 -30.04 20.98 -35.28
CA SER A 19 -29.25 19.81 -35.69
C SER A 19 -27.75 19.98 -35.46
N HIS A 20 -27.21 21.19 -35.60
CA HIS A 20 -25.79 21.46 -35.39
C HIS A 20 -25.44 21.47 -33.91
N ASP A 21 -26.25 22.14 -33.07
CA ASP A 21 -26.03 22.19 -31.62
C ASP A 21 -26.11 20.79 -30.99
N LEU A 22 -27.07 19.97 -31.44
CA LEU A 22 -27.21 18.59 -30.96
C LEU A 22 -26.00 17.74 -31.38
N PHE A 23 -25.51 17.90 -32.61
CA PHE A 23 -24.30 17.22 -33.08
C PHE A 23 -23.06 17.61 -32.26
N PHE A 24 -22.85 18.90 -31.98
CA PHE A 24 -21.74 19.37 -31.16
C PHE A 24 -21.81 18.83 -29.74
N ASN A 25 -22.99 18.85 -29.11
CA ASN A 25 -23.17 18.30 -27.76
C ASN A 25 -22.87 16.79 -27.70
N ILE A 26 -23.28 16.01 -28.71
CA ILE A 26 -22.95 14.59 -28.78
C ILE A 26 -21.45 14.41 -28.96
N PHE A 27 -20.82 15.20 -29.83
CA PHE A 27 -19.38 15.11 -30.07
C PHE A 27 -18.57 15.44 -28.80
N GLU A 28 -18.94 16.49 -28.07
CA GLU A 28 -18.34 16.85 -26.78
C GLU A 28 -18.52 15.74 -25.75
N LEU A 29 -19.72 15.14 -25.68
CA LEU A 29 -19.98 14.02 -24.78
C LEU A 29 -19.09 12.81 -25.11
N VAL A 30 -18.91 12.49 -26.40
CA VAL A 30 -18.04 11.40 -26.85
C VAL A 30 -16.59 11.69 -26.47
N LEU A 31 -16.12 12.92 -26.71
CA LEU A 31 -14.76 13.33 -26.37
C LEU A 31 -14.51 13.28 -24.85
N ALA A 32 -15.43 13.81 -24.06
CA ALA A 32 -15.39 13.73 -22.60
C ALA A 32 -15.35 12.28 -22.12
N SER A 33 -16.11 11.38 -22.76
CA SER A 33 -16.12 9.96 -22.44
C SER A 33 -14.77 9.30 -22.74
N ILE A 34 -14.13 9.63 -23.87
CA ILE A 34 -12.81 9.12 -24.22
C ILE A 34 -11.77 9.57 -23.19
N ILE A 35 -11.78 10.85 -22.80
CA ILE A 35 -10.87 11.40 -21.79
C ILE A 35 -11.09 10.70 -20.44
N LEU A 36 -12.35 10.50 -20.04
CA LEU A 36 -12.68 9.80 -18.79
C LEU A 36 -12.15 8.36 -18.80
N LEU A 37 -12.32 7.62 -19.90
CA LEU A 37 -11.79 6.25 -20.02
C LEU A 37 -10.26 6.22 -19.96
N ALA A 38 -9.58 7.19 -20.60
CA ALA A 38 -8.12 7.29 -20.53
C ALA A 38 -7.64 7.57 -19.10
N LEU A 39 -8.33 8.42 -18.35
CA LEU A 39 -8.02 8.69 -16.94
C LEU A 39 -8.26 7.47 -16.05
N LEU A 40 -9.36 6.73 -16.26
CA LEU A 40 -9.63 5.50 -15.52
C LEU A 40 -8.58 4.42 -15.80
N TYR A 41 -8.14 4.29 -17.06
CA TYR A 41 -7.07 3.37 -17.43
C TYR A 41 -5.75 3.75 -16.73
N PHE A 42 -5.40 5.04 -16.74
CA PHE A 42 -4.22 5.54 -16.03
C PHE A 42 -4.29 5.29 -14.52
N ILE A 43 -5.46 5.50 -13.89
CA ILE A 43 -5.65 5.21 -12.46
C ILE A 43 -5.48 3.71 -12.19
N ASN A 44 -6.00 2.84 -13.07
CA ASN A 44 -5.84 1.39 -12.91
C ASN A 44 -4.36 0.99 -12.98
N ASP A 45 -3.63 1.47 -13.98
CA ASP A 45 -2.19 1.22 -14.12
C ASP A 45 -1.40 1.68 -12.88
N ILE A 46 -1.69 2.88 -12.39
CA ILE A 46 -1.06 3.42 -11.18
C ILE A 46 -1.47 2.66 -9.91
N SER A 47 -2.69 2.14 -9.84
CA SER A 47 -3.16 1.34 -8.69
C SER A 47 -2.49 -0.03 -8.62
N GLU A 48 -2.10 -0.59 -9.76
CA GLU A 48 -1.34 -1.83 -9.84
C GLU A 48 0.15 -1.60 -9.48
N GLN A 49 0.64 -0.37 -9.57
CA GLN A 49 1.99 -0.01 -9.15
C GLN A 49 2.09 0.01 -7.61
N THR A 50 2.90 -0.91 -7.07
CA THR A 50 3.21 -0.99 -5.63
C THR A 50 4.08 0.15 -5.11
N ILE A 51 4.33 1.19 -5.91
CA ILE A 51 5.20 2.32 -5.57
C ILE A 51 4.72 3.04 -4.30
N PHE A 52 3.41 3.26 -4.17
CA PHE A 52 2.82 3.93 -3.01
C PHE A 52 2.94 3.09 -1.74
N GLU A 53 2.72 1.79 -1.86
CA GLU A 53 2.83 0.84 -0.75
C GLU A 53 4.28 0.74 -0.24
N LYS A 54 5.25 0.59 -1.16
CA LYS A 54 6.68 0.64 -0.82
C LYS A 54 7.06 1.96 -0.15
N ASN A 55 6.58 3.08 -0.68
CA ASN A 55 6.87 4.41 -0.15
C ASN A 55 6.29 4.60 1.25
N PHE A 56 5.06 4.14 1.47
CA PHE A 56 4.42 4.13 2.78
C PHE A 56 5.20 3.29 3.78
N MET A 57 5.49 2.02 3.45
CA MET A 57 6.22 1.11 4.33
C MET A 57 7.64 1.59 4.62
N ALA A 58 8.38 2.08 3.63
CA ALA A 58 9.75 2.54 3.82
C ALA A 58 9.79 3.76 4.75
N ARG A 59 8.87 4.72 4.57
CA ARG A 59 8.74 5.89 5.44
C ARG A 59 8.36 5.48 6.86
N ASP A 60 7.35 4.64 7.00
CA ASP A 60 6.82 4.22 8.29
C ASP A 60 7.87 3.42 9.09
N LEU A 61 8.55 2.47 8.46
CA LEU A 61 9.66 1.73 9.07
C LEU A 61 10.83 2.63 9.45
N ALA A 62 11.19 3.61 8.62
CA ALA A 62 12.25 4.56 8.96
C ALA A 62 11.86 5.42 10.18
N LEU A 63 10.62 5.89 10.27
CA LEU A 63 10.09 6.62 11.42
C LEU A 63 10.02 5.75 12.68
N LEU A 64 9.64 4.48 12.53
CA LEU A 64 9.63 3.51 13.61
C LEU A 64 11.04 3.28 14.16
N ILE A 65 12.02 3.04 13.29
CA ILE A 65 13.43 2.87 13.67
C ILE A 65 13.92 4.12 14.42
N ASN A 66 13.63 5.32 13.91
CA ASN A 66 13.95 6.58 14.59
C ASN A 66 13.32 6.68 15.98
N THR A 67 12.06 6.26 16.10
CA THR A 67 11.32 6.28 17.36
C THR A 67 11.94 5.31 18.38
N ILE A 68 12.30 4.11 17.94
CA ILE A 68 12.99 3.11 18.76
C ILE A 68 14.36 3.64 19.20
N TYR A 69 15.11 4.28 18.29
CA TYR A 69 16.38 4.92 18.62
C TYR A 69 16.24 6.01 19.68
N ALA A 70 15.20 6.85 19.58
CA ALA A 70 14.95 7.94 20.51
C ALA A 70 14.38 7.50 21.87
N ALA A 71 13.73 6.33 21.93
CA ALA A 71 13.08 5.85 23.16
C ALA A 71 14.11 5.56 24.27
N PRO A 72 13.89 5.99 25.53
CA PRO A 72 14.76 5.62 26.63
C PRO A 72 14.53 4.15 27.04
N GLY A 73 15.62 3.43 27.30
CA GLY A 73 15.57 2.04 27.79
C GLY A 73 15.36 0.99 26.70
N GLU A 74 15.00 -0.21 27.16
CA GLU A 74 14.76 -1.36 26.29
C GLU A 74 13.36 -1.29 25.67
N VAL A 75 13.28 -1.56 24.37
CA VAL A 75 12.02 -1.52 23.62
C VAL A 75 11.89 -2.79 22.80
N LYS A 76 10.71 -3.40 22.84
CA LYS A 76 10.34 -4.48 21.94
C LYS A 76 9.04 -4.12 21.24
N TYR A 77 9.08 -4.04 19.92
CA TYR A 77 7.94 -3.66 19.12
C TYR A 77 7.68 -4.70 18.01
N ASN A 78 6.43 -5.10 17.87
CA ASN A 78 5.98 -6.03 16.84
C ASN A 78 5.26 -5.26 15.75
N TYR A 79 5.90 -5.16 14.59
CA TYR A 79 5.31 -4.55 13.41
C TYR A 79 4.49 -5.60 12.66
N ASN A 80 3.17 -5.35 12.54
CA ASN A 80 2.17 -6.32 12.09
C ASN A 80 1.48 -5.87 10.79
N GLU A 81 2.22 -5.29 9.85
CA GLU A 81 1.69 -4.97 8.52
C GLU A 81 1.86 -6.13 7.54
N ASN A 82 1.07 -6.10 6.46
CA ASN A 82 1.25 -7.06 5.37
C ASN A 82 2.53 -6.74 4.60
N MET A 83 3.50 -7.64 4.61
CA MET A 83 4.81 -7.48 3.95
C MET A 83 5.01 -8.43 2.78
N GLU A 84 3.95 -9.10 2.34
CA GLU A 84 4.04 -10.15 1.34
C GLU A 84 4.59 -9.63 0.01
N GLY A 85 5.57 -10.34 -0.55
CA GLY A 85 6.14 -10.02 -1.85
C GLY A 85 7.20 -8.90 -1.84
N PHE A 86 7.50 -8.32 -0.68
CA PHE A 86 8.53 -7.29 -0.52
C PHE A 86 9.83 -7.83 0.09
N ILE A 87 10.94 -7.23 -0.33
CA ILE A 87 12.28 -7.45 0.21
C ILE A 87 12.68 -6.16 0.93
N PHE A 88 12.99 -6.26 2.21
CA PHE A 88 13.41 -5.14 3.03
C PHE A 88 14.91 -5.20 3.24
N ASP A 89 15.59 -4.11 2.96
CA ASP A 89 17.02 -3.95 3.17
C ASP A 89 17.24 -2.80 4.16
N PHE A 90 17.69 -3.15 5.36
CA PHE A 90 18.02 -2.20 6.40
C PHE A 90 19.55 -2.10 6.45
N SER A 91 20.11 -1.19 5.67
CA SER A 91 21.55 -0.99 5.53
C SER A 91 21.86 0.49 5.34
N ASP A 92 23.10 0.91 5.64
CA ASP A 92 23.59 2.26 5.35
C ASP A 92 22.72 3.42 5.89
N SER A 93 22.03 3.21 7.01
CA SER A 93 21.10 4.21 7.60
C SER A 93 19.90 4.51 6.69
N LYS A 94 19.46 3.55 5.88
CA LYS A 94 18.23 3.63 5.07
C LYS A 94 17.45 2.31 5.13
N VAL A 95 16.14 2.43 4.99
CA VAL A 95 15.26 1.30 4.68
C VAL A 95 14.99 1.33 3.20
N GLU A 96 15.41 0.31 2.47
CA GLU A 96 15.11 0.14 1.05
C GLU A 96 14.14 -1.03 0.87
N ILE A 97 13.07 -0.81 0.11
CA ILE A 97 12.05 -1.82 -0.18
C ILE A 97 12.06 -2.14 -1.67
N LYS A 98 12.23 -3.43 -1.98
CA LYS A 98 12.28 -3.98 -3.34
C LYS A 98 11.17 -5.00 -3.52
N ARG A 99 10.78 -5.22 -4.77
CA ARG A 99 9.93 -6.36 -5.15
C ARG A 99 10.72 -7.24 -6.11
N LYS A 100 10.58 -8.56 -6.02
CA LYS A 100 11.34 -9.48 -6.90
C LYS A 100 11.11 -9.25 -8.40
N GLN A 101 9.92 -8.79 -8.77
CA GLN A 101 9.48 -8.65 -10.15
C GLN A 101 9.71 -7.24 -10.71
N ASP A 102 10.14 -6.28 -9.88
CA ASP A 102 10.27 -4.90 -10.31
C ASP A 102 11.70 -4.59 -10.71
N ASP A 103 11.86 -3.73 -11.72
CA ASP A 103 13.15 -3.15 -12.09
C ASP A 103 13.74 -2.33 -10.93
N GLU A 104 15.07 -2.25 -10.87
CA GLU A 104 15.79 -1.51 -9.81
C GLU A 104 15.37 -0.03 -9.71
N SER A 105 14.86 0.56 -10.80
CA SER A 105 14.34 1.93 -10.82
C SER A 105 13.07 2.14 -9.99
N ALA A 106 12.38 1.06 -9.59
CA ALA A 106 11.19 1.11 -8.76
C ALA A 106 11.48 0.84 -7.27
N ASN A 107 12.76 0.88 -6.87
CA ASN A 107 13.15 0.79 -5.47
C ASN A 107 12.84 2.10 -4.75
N VAL A 108 12.20 2.00 -3.58
CA VAL A 108 11.95 3.16 -2.72
C VAL A 108 12.81 3.04 -1.47
N PHE A 109 13.46 4.13 -1.10
CA PHE A 109 14.28 4.18 0.11
C PHE A 109 13.92 5.37 0.98
N TYR A 110 14.05 5.19 2.30
CA TYR A 110 13.94 6.25 3.29
C TYR A 110 15.09 6.22 4.28
N PRO A 111 15.73 7.37 4.57
CA PRO A 111 16.79 7.44 5.56
C PRO A 111 16.23 7.34 6.98
N PHE A 112 17.00 6.74 7.88
CA PHE A 112 16.81 6.78 9.31
C PHE A 112 18.07 7.28 10.02
N ALA A 113 17.92 7.85 11.21
CA ALA A 113 19.00 8.39 11.98
C ALA A 113 19.82 7.25 12.61
N LYS A 114 21.12 7.22 12.32
CA LYS A 114 22.08 6.33 12.98
C LYS A 114 22.79 7.10 14.10
N THR A 115 22.58 6.70 15.35
CA THR A 115 23.34 7.24 16.48
C THR A 115 24.70 6.57 16.57
N LYS A 116 25.75 7.36 16.83
CA LYS A 116 27.14 6.85 16.94
C LYS A 116 27.33 5.83 18.07
N ASN A 117 26.47 5.89 19.09
CA ASN A 117 26.65 5.13 20.33
C ASN A 117 25.90 3.80 20.36
N ILE A 118 24.94 3.59 19.46
CA ILE A 118 24.11 2.37 19.43
C ILE A 118 24.18 1.79 18.01
N PRO A 119 25.03 0.77 17.77
CA PRO A 119 25.10 0.12 16.48
C PRO A 119 23.74 -0.42 16.04
N PHE A 120 23.48 -0.30 14.74
CA PHE A 120 22.38 -0.96 14.06
C PHE A 120 22.90 -2.26 13.45
N SER A 121 22.19 -3.36 13.67
CA SER A 121 22.49 -4.62 13.00
C SER A 121 21.94 -4.57 11.58
N ASP A 122 22.81 -4.23 10.62
CA ASP A 122 22.44 -4.19 9.20
C ASP A 122 21.91 -5.56 8.78
N LYS A 123 20.73 -5.57 8.16
CA LYS A 123 20.04 -6.82 7.87
C LYS A 123 19.17 -6.70 6.63
N ARG A 124 19.31 -7.68 5.75
CA ARG A 124 18.41 -7.86 4.61
C ARG A 124 17.42 -8.96 4.90
N LEU A 125 16.14 -8.62 4.88
CA LEU A 125 15.02 -9.52 5.16
C LEU A 125 14.23 -9.75 3.88
N ASN A 126 14.30 -10.99 3.37
CA ASN A 126 13.52 -11.43 2.22
C ASN A 126 12.26 -12.17 2.68
N TYR A 127 11.07 -11.71 2.27
CA TYR A 127 9.78 -12.31 2.62
C TYR A 127 9.05 -12.81 1.37
N GLU A 128 9.43 -14.00 0.92
CA GLU A 128 8.92 -14.53 -0.36
C GLU A 128 7.51 -15.11 -0.29
N LYS A 129 7.03 -15.57 0.88
CA LYS A 129 5.84 -16.44 0.92
C LYS A 129 4.88 -16.30 2.09
N GLU A 130 5.10 -15.43 3.08
CA GLU A 130 4.15 -15.31 4.21
C GLU A 130 4.08 -13.90 4.79
N ILE A 131 2.98 -13.63 5.50
CA ILE A 131 2.81 -12.47 6.39
C ILE A 131 3.83 -12.61 7.52
N VAL A 132 4.98 -11.97 7.37
CA VAL A 132 6.03 -12.04 8.38
C VAL A 132 6.03 -10.76 9.20
N LYS A 133 5.77 -10.93 10.50
CA LYS A 133 5.93 -9.84 11.47
C LYS A 133 7.39 -9.39 11.48
N ILE A 134 7.67 -8.12 11.71
CA ILE A 134 9.03 -7.69 12.05
C ILE A 134 9.08 -7.41 13.53
N ILE A 135 10.02 -8.04 14.23
CA ILE A 135 10.26 -7.74 15.63
C ILE A 135 11.47 -6.81 15.69
N PHE A 136 11.22 -5.61 16.18
CA PHE A 136 12.26 -4.67 16.53
C PHE A 136 12.57 -4.79 18.01
N SER A 137 13.83 -4.97 18.35
CA SER A 137 14.30 -5.01 19.72
C SER A 137 15.45 -4.03 19.91
N LYS A 138 15.34 -3.17 20.91
CA LYS A 138 16.40 -2.30 21.38
C LYS A 138 16.86 -2.78 22.75
N SER A 139 18.16 -3.02 22.85
CA SER A 139 18.89 -3.23 24.10
C SER A 139 19.71 -1.98 24.44
N ALA A 140 20.45 -2.01 25.55
CA ALA A 140 21.39 -0.94 25.88
C ALA A 140 22.49 -0.77 24.81
N ASP A 141 22.85 -1.85 24.11
CA ASP A 141 24.04 -1.92 23.27
C ASP A 141 23.72 -1.99 21.76
N SER A 142 22.48 -2.35 21.38
CA SER A 142 22.13 -2.55 19.96
C SER A 142 20.65 -2.32 19.66
N VAL A 143 20.38 -2.00 18.39
CA VAL A 143 19.05 -2.17 17.79
C VAL A 143 19.13 -3.33 16.81
N ASP A 144 18.29 -4.33 17.04
CA ASP A 144 18.22 -5.57 16.27
C ASP A 144 16.85 -5.74 15.63
N ILE A 145 16.87 -6.22 14.38
CA ILE A 145 15.66 -6.56 13.63
C ILE A 145 15.64 -8.07 13.43
N THR A 146 14.57 -8.73 13.89
CA THR A 146 14.47 -10.19 13.84
C THR A 146 13.17 -10.62 13.17
N LYS A 147 13.26 -11.66 12.34
CA LYS A 147 12.08 -12.36 11.86
C LYS A 147 11.51 -13.16 13.04
N PRO A 148 10.20 -13.22 13.25
CA PRO A 148 9.61 -14.19 14.15
C PRO A 148 10.11 -15.55 13.68
N SER A 149 10.87 -16.23 14.52
CA SER A 149 11.06 -17.66 14.35
C SER A 149 9.66 -18.24 14.37
N THR A 150 9.25 -18.95 13.32
CA THR A 150 8.15 -19.90 13.42
C THR A 150 8.53 -20.84 14.56
N ILE A 151 8.01 -20.57 15.75
CA ILE A 151 8.19 -21.45 16.89
C ILE A 151 7.46 -22.72 16.45
N ASN A 152 8.23 -23.77 16.14
CA ASN A 152 7.67 -25.09 15.90
C ASN A 152 6.82 -25.44 17.12
N THR A 153 5.50 -25.42 16.94
CA THR A 153 4.50 -25.80 17.95
C THR A 153 4.48 -27.31 18.13
N ASP A 154 5.64 -27.97 18.17
CA ASP A 154 5.77 -29.44 18.27
C ASP A 154 5.96 -29.92 19.72
N ILE A 155 5.89 -29.03 20.72
CA ILE A 155 6.16 -29.38 22.13
C ILE A 155 4.87 -29.55 22.96
N ALA A 156 3.68 -29.23 22.42
CA ALA A 156 2.44 -29.25 23.20
C ALA A 156 1.71 -30.61 23.30
N SER A 157 2.18 -31.67 22.63
CA SER A 157 1.44 -32.96 22.55
C SER A 157 2.08 -34.15 23.25
N SER A 158 3.22 -34.02 23.94
CA SER A 158 3.92 -35.16 24.58
C SER A 158 3.73 -35.33 26.10
N GLN A 159 2.80 -34.59 26.74
CA GLN A 159 2.56 -34.74 28.20
C GLN A 159 1.17 -35.29 28.61
N GLN A 160 0.42 -35.91 27.70
CA GLN A 160 -0.84 -36.57 28.06
C GLN A 160 -0.86 -38.05 27.67
N SER A 161 -0.25 -38.91 28.49
CA SER A 161 -0.84 -40.19 28.90
C SER A 161 0.08 -40.93 29.88
N LYS A 162 -0.06 -40.65 31.19
CA LYS A 162 0.30 -41.63 32.22
C LYS A 162 -1.00 -42.15 32.84
N PRO A 163 -1.49 -43.33 32.45
CA PRO A 163 -2.70 -43.89 33.05
C PRO A 163 -2.43 -44.22 34.52
N ARG A 164 -3.25 -43.64 35.39
CA ARG A 164 -3.28 -43.91 36.84
C ARG A 164 -3.94 -45.28 37.03
N ALA A 165 -3.14 -46.26 37.42
CA ALA A 165 -3.63 -47.57 37.83
C ALA A 165 -4.62 -47.42 38.98
N LYS A 166 -5.79 -48.07 38.85
CA LYS A 166 -6.72 -48.31 39.95
C LYS A 166 -6.21 -49.52 40.71
N ASP A 167 -5.74 -49.31 41.92
CA ASP A 167 -5.59 -50.39 42.89
C ASP A 167 -6.94 -50.67 43.57
N SER A 168 -7.10 -51.95 43.89
CA SER A 168 -8.30 -52.64 44.36
C SER A 168 -8.71 -52.29 45.79
#